data_AF-A0A1K0GB41-F1
#
_entry.id   AF-A0A1K0GB41-F1
#
_cell.length_a   1.000
_cell.length_b   1.000
_cell.length_c   1.000
_cell.angle_alpha   90.00
_cell.angle_beta   90.00
_cell.angle_gamma   90.00
#
_symmetry.space_group_name_H-M   'P 1'
#
loop_
_entity.id
_entity.type
_entity.pdbx_description
1 polymer ?
#
loop_
_entity_poly.entity_id
_entity_poly.type
_entity_poly.pdbx_seq_one_letter_code
_entity_poly.pdbx_strand_id
1 'polypeptide(L)'
;MVAVLSLSLLGSLAAPISASAAVTPPAPEAPPTPVNVNKNRAYMSPMETQLFWAPAPRATSYDVTVTDGTTTNTYSVPSSAYYIAMGTSIKRFTLRVPTPDKCTSYKITLAARNAGGVSAPVLMTEKTLAPTIVTKAFATRGSAPTIGKFTMSAPHWRGYLGDPVRGTAWADDPMNATGTLNVKMDLVRLVDNKVVNTASWAVGRWSTGTRTQNFFGLEAKRAYVLQVTISNGWGSCSRQVGKILLPRLP
;
A
#
# COMPACT_ATOMS: atom_id res chain seq x y z
N MET A 1 -47.32 89.72 21.56
CA MET A 1 -48.43 88.91 21.03
C MET A 1 -48.37 87.56 21.73
N VAL A 2 -49.41 87.23 22.51
CA VAL A 2 -49.50 85.99 23.28
C VAL A 2 -49.95 84.86 22.36
N ALA A 3 -49.32 83.69 22.47
CA ALA A 3 -49.98 82.40 22.24
C ALA A 3 -49.24 81.31 23.03
N VAL A 4 -49.87 80.90 24.13
CA VAL A 4 -49.64 79.66 24.88
C VAL A 4 -50.23 78.51 24.07
N LEU A 5 -49.56 77.35 23.99
CA LEU A 5 -50.23 76.05 23.96
C LEU A 5 -49.24 74.91 24.27
N SER A 6 -49.48 74.31 25.43
CA SER A 6 -49.03 73.02 25.96
C SER A 6 -49.36 71.83 25.05
N LEU A 7 -48.61 70.72 25.12
CA LEU A 7 -49.18 69.37 25.30
C LEU A 7 -48.11 68.29 25.65
N SER A 8 -48.31 67.70 26.83
CA SER A 8 -48.16 66.30 27.25
C SER A 8 -46.90 65.47 26.96
N LEU A 9 -46.22 65.08 28.06
CA LEU A 9 -45.49 63.82 28.20
C LEU A 9 -46.44 62.63 27.92
N LEU A 10 -45.99 61.69 27.08
CA LEU A 10 -46.42 60.30 27.10
C LEU A 10 -45.18 59.42 26.94
N GLY A 11 -44.84 58.72 28.02
CA GLY A 11 -43.81 57.70 28.01
C GLY A 11 -44.25 56.50 27.18
N SER A 12 -43.37 56.06 26.29
CA SER A 12 -43.41 54.73 25.71
C SER A 12 -42.18 53.98 26.20
N LEU A 13 -42.37 53.05 27.13
CA LEU A 13 -41.41 51.97 27.36
C LEU A 13 -41.30 51.19 26.05
N ALA A 14 -40.19 51.37 25.33
CA ALA A 14 -39.81 50.46 24.26
C ALA A 14 -39.46 49.12 24.92
N ALA A 15 -40.38 48.16 24.83
CA ALA A 15 -40.08 46.77 25.17
C ALA A 15 -38.87 46.31 24.34
N PRO A 16 -37.90 45.59 24.92
CA PRO A 16 -36.82 45.01 24.13
C PRO A 16 -37.45 44.04 23.14
N ILE A 17 -37.28 44.34 21.85
CA ILE A 17 -37.61 43.39 20.79
C ILE A 17 -36.68 42.20 21.03
N SER A 18 -37.22 41.09 21.53
CA SER A 18 -36.49 39.83 21.61
C SER A 18 -35.92 39.56 20.24
N ALA A 19 -34.60 39.70 20.09
CA ALA A 19 -33.90 39.24 18.92
C ALA A 19 -34.21 37.74 18.80
N SER A 20 -35.01 37.38 17.79
CA SER A 20 -35.20 35.99 17.42
C SER A 20 -33.81 35.42 17.22
N ALA A 21 -33.41 34.48 18.08
CA ALA A 21 -32.14 33.79 17.95
C ALA A 21 -32.12 33.23 16.52
N ALA A 22 -31.23 33.77 15.67
CA ALA A 22 -31.04 33.23 14.34
C ALA A 22 -30.73 31.75 14.54
N VAL A 23 -31.65 30.89 14.08
CA VAL A 23 -31.47 29.45 14.10
C VAL A 23 -30.19 29.20 13.31
N THR A 24 -29.09 28.97 14.02
CA THR A 24 -27.82 28.70 13.38
C THR A 24 -28.05 27.39 12.63
N PRO A 25 -27.93 27.37 11.29
CA PRO A 25 -28.12 26.14 10.55
C PRO A 25 -27.18 25.09 11.14
N PRO A 26 -27.63 23.84 11.31
CA PRO A 26 -26.79 22.79 11.88
C PRO A 26 -25.48 22.75 11.11
N ALA A 27 -24.36 22.67 11.84
CA ALA A 27 -23.04 22.59 11.23
C ALA A 27 -23.05 21.49 10.16
N PRO A 28 -22.43 21.71 8.99
CA PRO A 28 -22.44 20.71 7.93
C PRO A 28 -21.90 19.40 8.51
N GLU A 29 -22.63 18.30 8.29
CA GLU A 29 -22.18 16.99 8.73
C GLU A 29 -21.09 16.48 7.76
N ALA A 30 -20.09 15.79 8.29
CA ALA A 30 -19.10 15.11 7.45
C ALA A 30 -19.78 14.12 6.48
N PRO A 31 -19.19 13.86 5.30
CA PRO A 31 -19.76 12.90 4.37
C PRO A 31 -19.69 11.48 4.96
N PRO A 32 -20.60 10.57 4.53
CA PRO A 32 -20.47 9.17 4.88
C PRO A 32 -19.23 8.55 4.22
N THR A 33 -18.76 7.45 4.80
CA THR A 33 -17.65 6.65 4.24
C THR A 33 -17.95 6.23 2.79
N PRO A 34 -17.01 6.40 1.85
CA PRO A 34 -17.16 5.92 0.48
C PRO A 34 -17.50 4.43 0.41
N VAL A 35 -18.38 4.07 -0.53
CA VAL A 35 -18.86 2.70 -0.72
C VAL A 35 -18.49 2.16 -2.10
N ASN A 36 -18.58 0.84 -2.27
CA ASN A 36 -18.19 0.13 -3.49
C ASN A 36 -16.76 0.48 -3.94
N VAL A 37 -15.89 0.69 -2.96
CA VAL A 37 -14.48 0.99 -3.19
C VAL A 37 -13.79 -0.27 -3.66
N ASN A 38 -13.18 -0.20 -4.83
CA ASN A 38 -12.44 -1.30 -5.40
C ASN A 38 -11.12 -0.77 -6.00
N LYS A 39 -10.13 -1.65 -6.06
CA LYS A 39 -8.86 -1.36 -6.72
C LYS A 39 -8.42 -2.53 -7.57
N ASN A 40 -7.88 -2.19 -8.73
CA ASN A 40 -7.24 -3.13 -9.62
C ASN A 40 -5.92 -2.55 -10.09
N ARG A 41 -4.97 -3.40 -10.48
CA ARG A 41 -3.82 -2.91 -11.23
C ARG A 41 -4.32 -2.34 -12.54
N ALA A 42 -3.80 -1.18 -12.96
CA ALA A 42 -4.27 -0.59 -14.20
C ALA A 42 -3.87 -1.49 -15.39
N TYR A 43 -4.87 -1.86 -16.20
CA TYR A 43 -4.67 -2.64 -17.42
C TYR A 43 -3.81 -1.81 -18.39
N MET A 44 -2.69 -2.38 -18.87
CA MET A 44 -1.66 -1.71 -19.69
C MET A 44 -0.80 -0.65 -18.98
N SER A 45 -1.00 -0.41 -17.69
CA SER A 45 -0.11 0.45 -16.88
C SER A 45 0.15 -0.22 -15.52
N PRO A 46 0.92 -1.31 -15.51
CA PRO A 46 1.13 -2.12 -14.33
C PRO A 46 1.99 -1.42 -13.28
N MET A 47 2.45 -0.19 -13.49
CA MET A 47 3.09 0.64 -12.45
C MET A 47 2.09 1.56 -11.75
N GLU A 48 0.80 1.44 -12.08
CA GLU A 48 -0.28 2.21 -11.50
C GLU A 48 -1.36 1.29 -10.94
N THR A 49 -2.03 1.79 -9.91
CA THR A 49 -3.23 1.18 -9.36
C THR A 49 -4.42 2.04 -9.76
N GLN A 50 -5.43 1.41 -10.37
CA GLN A 50 -6.69 2.04 -10.70
C GLN A 50 -7.69 1.82 -9.57
N LEU A 51 -8.22 2.92 -9.05
CA LEU A 51 -9.22 2.95 -8.00
C LEU A 51 -10.60 3.25 -8.59
N PHE A 52 -11.63 2.67 -7.99
CA PHE A 52 -13.02 2.87 -8.33
C PHE A 52 -13.84 3.03 -7.06
N TRP A 53 -14.78 3.97 -7.04
CA TRP A 53 -15.74 4.10 -5.94
C TRP A 53 -17.02 4.78 -6.42
N ALA A 54 -18.09 4.60 -5.64
CA ALA A 54 -19.34 5.31 -5.85
C ALA A 54 -19.32 6.69 -5.19
N PRO A 55 -20.02 7.70 -5.75
CA PRO A 55 -20.17 8.99 -5.09
C PRO A 55 -20.78 8.87 -3.69
N ALA A 56 -20.13 9.49 -2.70
CA ALA A 56 -20.67 9.69 -1.36
C ALA A 56 -21.57 10.94 -1.34
N PRO A 57 -22.78 10.85 -0.77
CA PRO A 57 -23.64 12.02 -0.56
C PRO A 57 -22.93 13.15 0.20
N ARG A 58 -23.19 14.41 -0.20
CA ARG A 58 -22.64 15.62 0.46
C ARG A 58 -21.11 15.79 0.38
N ALA A 59 -20.39 14.92 -0.34
CA ALA A 59 -18.95 15.07 -0.56
C ALA A 59 -18.67 16.17 -1.61
N THR A 60 -17.72 17.06 -1.32
CA THR A 60 -17.20 18.06 -2.27
C THR A 60 -15.90 17.60 -2.92
N SER A 61 -15.14 16.76 -2.25
CA SER A 61 -13.94 16.12 -2.78
C SER A 61 -13.67 14.78 -2.09
N TYR A 62 -12.69 14.05 -2.62
CA TYR A 62 -12.17 12.82 -2.06
C TYR A 62 -10.67 12.93 -1.92
N ASP A 63 -10.14 12.56 -0.75
CA ASP A 63 -8.71 12.47 -0.51
C ASP A 63 -8.29 11.01 -0.65
N VAL A 64 -7.35 10.76 -1.57
CA VAL A 64 -6.71 9.48 -1.78
C VAL A 64 -5.27 9.59 -1.34
N THR A 65 -4.86 8.81 -0.35
CA THR A 65 -3.47 8.77 0.11
C THR A 65 -2.86 7.43 -0.25
N VAL A 66 -1.66 7.44 -0.80
CA VAL A 66 -0.89 6.27 -1.23
C VAL A 66 0.46 6.29 -0.54
N THR A 67 0.76 5.25 0.22
CA THR A 67 2.06 5.15 0.92
C THR A 67 2.69 3.77 0.74
N ASP A 68 4.00 3.77 0.54
CA ASP A 68 4.85 2.57 0.51
C ASP A 68 5.50 2.27 1.89
N GLY A 69 5.18 3.07 2.91
CA GLY A 69 5.78 3.03 4.24
C GLY A 69 6.96 4.00 4.43
N THR A 70 7.50 4.56 3.35
CA THR A 70 8.57 5.57 3.35
C THR A 70 8.11 6.89 2.75
N THR A 71 7.41 6.83 1.62
CA THR A 71 6.87 7.96 0.88
C THR A 71 5.36 7.95 0.99
N THR A 72 4.75 9.14 1.07
CA THR A 72 3.30 9.32 1.10
C THR A 72 2.90 10.37 0.08
N ASN A 73 2.02 10.01 -0.85
CA ASN A 73 1.44 10.90 -1.84
C ASN A 73 -0.06 11.04 -1.58
N THR A 74 -0.58 12.26 -1.70
CA THR A 74 -2.01 12.55 -1.53
C THR A 74 -2.57 13.18 -2.80
N TYR A 75 -3.70 12.67 -3.25
CA TYR A 75 -4.45 13.11 -4.42
C TYR A 75 -5.82 13.60 -3.95
N SER A 76 -6.24 14.78 -4.39
CA SER A 76 -7.59 15.27 -4.14
C SER A 76 -8.40 15.24 -5.43
N VAL A 77 -9.56 14.57 -5.39
CA VAL A 77 -10.45 14.41 -6.53
C VAL A 77 -11.73 15.19 -6.26
N PRO A 78 -12.08 16.21 -7.06
CA PRO A 78 -13.33 16.95 -6.84
C PRO A 78 -14.53 16.06 -7.12
N SER A 79 -15.64 16.26 -6.40
CA SER A 79 -16.84 15.42 -6.58
C SER A 79 -17.55 15.64 -7.91
N SER A 80 -17.18 16.66 -8.68
CA SER A 80 -17.61 16.87 -10.06
C SER A 80 -16.93 15.95 -11.08
N ALA A 81 -15.83 15.28 -10.72
CA ALA A 81 -15.03 14.46 -11.63
C ALA A 81 -15.55 13.02 -11.83
N TYR A 82 -16.78 12.71 -11.39
CA TYR A 82 -17.34 11.40 -11.68
C TYR A 82 -17.66 11.27 -13.17
N TYR A 83 -17.64 10.04 -13.68
CA TYR A 83 -18.16 9.72 -15.00
C TYR A 83 -19.34 8.75 -14.86
N ILE A 84 -20.15 8.69 -15.91
CA ILE A 84 -21.24 7.73 -16.05
C ILE A 84 -20.69 6.61 -16.92
N ALA A 85 -20.64 5.39 -16.41
CA ALA A 85 -20.16 4.26 -17.20
C ALA A 85 -21.15 3.97 -18.35
N MET A 86 -20.64 3.84 -19.58
CA MET A 86 -21.45 3.64 -20.79
C MET A 86 -22.48 2.52 -20.60
N GLY A 87 -23.74 2.79 -20.95
CA GLY A 87 -24.83 1.81 -20.84
C GLY A 87 -25.36 1.58 -19.42
N THR A 88 -24.93 2.37 -18.42
CA THR A 88 -25.42 2.27 -17.04
C THR A 88 -25.79 3.66 -16.49
N SER A 89 -26.73 3.70 -15.54
CA SER A 89 -27.03 4.90 -14.74
C SER A 89 -26.11 5.06 -13.51
N ILE A 90 -25.05 4.25 -13.42
CA ILE A 90 -24.17 4.20 -12.25
C ILE A 90 -23.06 5.25 -12.40
N LYS A 91 -23.11 6.28 -11.56
CA LYS A 91 -22.02 7.25 -11.39
C LYS A 91 -20.85 6.56 -10.69
N ARG A 92 -19.65 6.68 -11.24
CA ARG A 92 -18.41 6.15 -10.63
C ARG A 92 -17.28 7.15 -10.78
N PHE A 93 -16.39 7.14 -9.81
CA PHE A 93 -15.09 7.77 -9.95
C PHE A 93 -14.06 6.75 -10.42
N THR A 94 -13.07 7.23 -11.17
CA THR A 94 -11.85 6.49 -11.42
C THR A 94 -10.65 7.39 -11.20
N LEU A 95 -9.63 6.85 -10.53
CA LEU A 95 -8.35 7.52 -10.35
C LEU A 95 -7.25 6.50 -10.58
N ARG A 96 -6.22 6.88 -11.33
CA ARG A 96 -4.97 6.12 -11.41
C ARG A 96 -3.96 6.75 -10.47
N VAL A 97 -3.35 5.93 -9.63
CA VAL A 97 -2.30 6.37 -8.72
C VAL A 97 -1.01 5.59 -8.99
N PRO A 98 0.15 6.27 -9.07
CA PRO A 98 1.45 5.62 -9.15
C PRO A 98 1.72 4.67 -7.99
N THR A 99 2.11 3.45 -8.33
CA THR A 99 2.62 2.41 -7.42
C THR A 99 3.82 1.69 -8.06
N PRO A 100 4.91 2.43 -8.41
CA PRO A 100 5.93 1.97 -9.34
C PRO A 100 6.91 0.94 -8.78
N ASP A 101 7.08 0.86 -7.45
CA ASP A 101 7.97 -0.13 -6.86
C ASP A 101 7.33 -1.50 -6.85
N LYS A 102 7.81 -2.34 -7.76
CA LYS A 102 7.40 -3.74 -7.89
C LYS A 102 7.66 -4.59 -6.64
N CYS A 103 8.58 -4.19 -5.76
CA CYS A 103 8.96 -4.92 -4.56
C CYS A 103 8.28 -4.40 -3.28
N THR A 104 7.44 -3.36 -3.38
CA THR A 104 6.76 -2.78 -2.22
C THR A 104 5.24 -2.91 -2.29
N SER A 105 4.63 -3.18 -1.14
CA SER A 105 3.18 -3.14 -0.98
C SER A 105 2.76 -1.72 -0.63
N TYR A 106 1.73 -1.20 -1.28
CA TYR A 106 1.22 0.14 -1.01
C TYR A 106 -0.04 0.07 -0.16
N LYS A 107 -0.12 0.92 0.87
CA LYS A 107 -1.39 1.21 1.56
C LYS A 107 -2.05 2.39 0.87
N ILE A 108 -3.31 2.22 0.51
CA ILE A 108 -4.13 3.23 -0.14
C ILE A 108 -5.32 3.51 0.75
N THR A 109 -5.56 4.76 1.09
CA THR A 109 -6.76 5.19 1.83
C THR A 109 -7.61 6.12 0.99
N LEU A 110 -8.93 5.97 1.06
CA LEU A 110 -9.89 6.85 0.42
C LEU A 110 -10.85 7.41 1.47
N ALA A 111 -10.97 8.73 1.56
CA ALA A 111 -11.94 9.40 2.41
C ALA A 111 -12.68 10.49 1.62
N ALA A 112 -13.97 10.69 1.93
CA ALA A 112 -14.75 11.79 1.39
C ALA A 112 -14.61 13.02 2.30
N ARG A 113 -14.63 14.21 1.70
CA ARG A 113 -14.49 15.49 2.40
C ARG A 113 -15.59 16.45 2.00
N ASN A 114 -16.03 17.26 2.96
CA ASN A 114 -16.79 18.49 2.73
C ASN A 114 -16.43 19.55 3.79
N ALA A 115 -17.16 20.67 3.82
CA ALA A 115 -16.96 21.71 4.82
C ALA A 115 -17.21 21.24 6.27
N GLY A 116 -17.99 20.17 6.44
CA GLY A 116 -18.31 19.55 7.73
C GLY A 116 -17.27 18.58 8.27
N GLY A 117 -16.26 18.23 7.46
CA GLY A 117 -15.16 17.37 7.87
C GLY A 117 -14.83 16.28 6.86
N VAL A 118 -14.19 15.23 7.34
CA VAL A 118 -13.70 14.09 6.57
C VAL A 118 -14.35 12.81 7.07
N SER A 119 -14.79 11.94 6.16
CA SER A 119 -15.35 10.65 6.50
C SER A 119 -14.31 9.72 7.14
N ALA A 120 -14.75 8.60 7.72
CA ALA A 120 -13.82 7.52 8.01
C ALA A 120 -13.16 7.02 6.70
N PRO A 121 -11.86 6.67 6.72
CA PRO A 121 -11.16 6.23 5.53
C PRO A 121 -11.45 4.75 5.24
N VAL A 122 -11.57 4.42 3.95
CA VAL A 122 -11.53 3.04 3.47
C VAL A 122 -10.08 2.68 3.17
N LEU A 123 -9.55 1.64 3.83
CA LEU A 123 -8.19 1.15 3.63
C LEU A 123 -8.16 0.02 2.60
N MET A 124 -7.20 0.11 1.69
CA MET A 124 -6.90 -0.92 0.69
C MET A 124 -5.39 -1.19 0.67
N THR A 125 -5.00 -2.43 0.39
CA THR A 125 -3.58 -2.81 0.28
C THR A 125 -3.27 -3.29 -1.12
N GLU A 126 -2.50 -2.50 -1.87
CA GLU A 126 -1.95 -2.90 -3.16
C GLU A 126 -0.76 -3.83 -2.95
N LYS A 127 -0.85 -5.01 -3.56
CA LYS A 127 0.17 -6.04 -3.46
C LYS A 127 1.33 -5.72 -4.40
N THR A 128 2.49 -6.26 -4.08
CA THR A 128 3.68 -6.21 -4.93
C THR A 128 3.42 -6.84 -6.31
N LEU A 129 4.11 -6.34 -7.33
CA LEU A 129 4.16 -6.94 -8.68
C LEU A 129 5.19 -8.06 -8.78
N ALA A 130 6.28 -7.91 -8.02
CA ALA A 130 7.38 -8.84 -8.00
C ALA A 130 7.46 -9.56 -6.65
N PRO A 131 7.87 -10.84 -6.67
CA PRO A 131 7.84 -11.75 -5.52
C PRO A 131 8.63 -11.28 -4.31
N THR A 132 7.94 -10.69 -3.33
CA THR A 132 8.41 -10.62 -1.94
C THR A 132 7.96 -11.86 -1.20
N ILE A 133 8.74 -12.93 -1.29
CA ILE A 133 8.44 -14.16 -0.59
C ILE A 133 8.63 -13.95 0.92
N VAL A 134 7.74 -14.54 1.71
CA VAL A 134 7.98 -14.82 3.13
C VAL A 134 8.96 -15.99 3.20
N THR A 135 10.26 -15.74 3.01
CA THR A 135 11.29 -16.77 3.15
C THR A 135 11.73 -16.79 4.61
N LYS A 136 11.43 -17.88 5.31
CA LYS A 136 12.13 -18.17 6.57
C LYS A 136 13.42 -18.89 6.18
N ALA A 137 14.52 -18.16 6.24
CA ALA A 137 15.85 -18.78 6.20
C ALA A 137 16.34 -18.96 7.63
N PHE A 138 16.61 -20.19 8.02
CA PHE A 138 17.31 -20.50 9.27
C PHE A 138 18.74 -20.88 8.94
N ALA A 139 19.69 -20.35 9.71
CA ALA A 139 21.09 -20.65 9.51
C ALA A 139 21.65 -21.37 10.74
N THR A 140 22.25 -22.54 10.50
CA THR A 140 22.92 -23.33 11.51
C THR A 140 24.41 -23.38 11.24
N ARG A 141 25.20 -23.39 12.31
CA ARG A 141 26.63 -23.71 12.22
C ARG A 141 26.77 -25.17 11.79
N GLY A 142 27.69 -25.44 10.88
CA GLY A 142 28.15 -26.80 10.66
C GLY A 142 29.02 -27.27 11.84
N SER A 143 29.33 -28.56 11.87
CA SER A 143 30.26 -29.13 12.85
C SER A 143 31.67 -28.56 12.73
N ALA A 144 32.07 -28.09 11.53
CA ALA A 144 33.32 -27.38 11.31
C ALA A 144 33.14 -25.84 11.37
N PRO A 145 34.13 -25.09 11.89
CA PRO A 145 34.05 -23.64 12.10
C PRO A 145 33.96 -22.81 10.81
N THR A 146 34.16 -23.43 9.65
CA THR A 146 34.12 -22.80 8.31
C THR A 146 32.90 -23.23 7.48
N ILE A 147 31.91 -23.89 8.10
CA ILE A 147 30.69 -24.38 7.44
C ILE A 147 29.48 -23.63 7.98
N GLY A 148 28.69 -23.09 7.05
CA GLY A 148 27.37 -22.52 7.32
C GLY A 148 26.30 -23.27 6.54
N LYS A 149 25.21 -23.65 7.21
CA LYS A 149 24.05 -24.30 6.58
C LYS A 149 22.87 -23.36 6.62
N PHE A 150 22.20 -23.19 5.49
CA PHE A 150 21.02 -22.35 5.35
C PHE A 150 19.85 -23.19 4.86
N THR A 151 18.77 -23.15 5.62
CA THR A 151 17.54 -23.89 5.35
C THR A 151 16.45 -22.88 4.99
N MET A 152 15.83 -23.03 3.82
CA MET A 152 14.83 -22.12 3.28
C MET A 152 13.53 -22.85 2.95
N SER A 153 12.41 -22.33 3.46
CA SER A 153 11.07 -22.80 3.09
C SER A 153 10.77 -22.52 1.61
N ALA A 154 9.86 -23.31 1.03
CA ALA A 154 9.37 -23.04 -0.32
C ALA A 154 8.83 -21.60 -0.41
N PRO A 155 9.09 -20.91 -1.53
CA PRO A 155 8.58 -19.59 -1.75
C PRO A 155 7.08 -19.60 -2.03
N HIS A 156 6.33 -18.75 -1.32
CA HIS A 156 4.92 -18.50 -1.64
C HIS A 156 4.77 -17.10 -2.25
N TRP A 157 4.18 -17.04 -3.44
CA TRP A 157 3.75 -15.80 -4.08
C TRP A 157 2.24 -15.66 -3.97
N ARG A 158 1.76 -14.44 -3.68
CA ARG A 158 0.32 -14.11 -3.59
C ARG A 158 -0.02 -12.78 -4.28
N GLY A 159 0.89 -12.30 -5.15
CA GLY A 159 0.75 -11.03 -5.85
C GLY A 159 0.13 -11.20 -7.23
N TYR A 160 0.57 -10.38 -8.19
CA TYR A 160 0.03 -10.42 -9.55
C TYR A 160 0.78 -11.42 -10.44
N LEU A 161 0.04 -12.13 -11.27
CA LEU A 161 0.51 -12.79 -12.49
C LEU A 161 0.36 -11.80 -13.66
N GLY A 162 1.04 -12.05 -14.78
CA GLY A 162 0.99 -11.11 -15.89
C GLY A 162 1.94 -11.39 -17.03
N ASP A 163 1.67 -10.75 -18.17
CA ASP A 163 2.62 -10.60 -19.26
C ASP A 163 3.17 -9.16 -19.24
N PRO A 164 4.42 -8.96 -18.80
CA PRO A 164 5.07 -7.66 -18.76
C PRO A 164 5.24 -7.03 -20.14
N VAL A 165 5.41 -7.84 -21.18
CA VAL A 165 5.56 -7.38 -22.57
C VAL A 165 4.24 -6.79 -23.07
N ARG A 166 3.12 -7.38 -22.66
CA ARG A 166 1.77 -6.89 -23.00
C ARG A 166 1.19 -5.91 -21.96
N GLY A 167 1.90 -5.65 -20.87
CA GLY A 167 1.47 -4.74 -19.80
C GLY A 167 0.23 -5.22 -19.04
N THR A 168 -0.07 -6.52 -19.03
CA THR A 168 -1.28 -7.07 -18.40
C THR A 168 -0.95 -7.73 -17.06
N ALA A 169 -1.64 -7.35 -15.99
CA ALA A 169 -1.50 -7.93 -14.66
C ALA A 169 -2.86 -8.40 -14.12
N TRP A 170 -2.92 -9.61 -13.55
CA TRP A 170 -4.10 -10.18 -12.89
C TRP A 170 -3.71 -10.83 -11.57
N ALA A 171 -4.64 -10.95 -10.62
CA ALA A 171 -4.34 -11.57 -9.33
C ALA A 171 -4.07 -13.08 -9.52
N ASP A 172 -3.05 -13.62 -8.84
CA ASP A 172 -2.79 -15.07 -8.81
C ASP A 172 -3.93 -15.81 -8.08
N ASP A 173 -4.22 -17.06 -8.50
CA ASP A 173 -5.18 -17.93 -7.82
C ASP A 173 -4.56 -18.37 -6.48
N PRO A 174 -5.18 -18.04 -5.32
CA PRO A 174 -4.65 -18.41 -4.01
C PRO A 174 -4.59 -19.92 -3.77
N MET A 175 -5.35 -20.74 -4.50
CA MET A 175 -5.38 -22.20 -4.35
C MET A 175 -4.47 -22.91 -5.35
N ASN A 176 -4.21 -22.31 -6.52
CA ASN A 176 -3.41 -22.91 -7.59
C ASN A 176 -2.39 -21.90 -8.15
N ALA A 177 -1.37 -21.55 -7.35
CA ALA A 177 -0.33 -20.63 -7.80
C ALA A 177 0.43 -21.21 -9.02
N THR A 178 0.31 -20.55 -10.17
CA THR A 178 0.88 -21.02 -11.45
C THR A 178 2.14 -20.26 -11.88
N GLY A 179 2.55 -19.24 -11.12
CA GLY A 179 3.71 -18.41 -11.42
C GLY A 179 5.02 -19.19 -11.49
N THR A 180 5.80 -18.98 -12.55
CA THR A 180 7.20 -19.45 -12.62
C THR A 180 8.09 -18.41 -11.96
N LEU A 181 8.77 -18.80 -10.87
CA LEU A 181 9.68 -17.93 -10.12
C LEU A 181 11.11 -18.42 -10.33
N ASN A 182 12.03 -17.51 -10.65
CA ASN A 182 13.46 -17.81 -10.60
C ASN A 182 14.00 -17.33 -9.26
N VAL A 183 14.72 -18.20 -8.54
CA VAL A 183 15.28 -17.89 -7.23
C VAL A 183 16.80 -17.95 -7.31
N LYS A 184 17.46 -16.82 -7.12
CA LYS A 184 18.91 -16.74 -6.91
C LYS A 184 19.19 -16.54 -5.44
N MET A 185 20.20 -17.21 -4.92
CA MET A 185 20.65 -17.01 -3.54
C MET A 185 22.13 -16.70 -3.53
N ASP A 186 22.46 -15.61 -2.88
CA ASP A 186 23.82 -15.15 -2.72
C ASP A 186 24.16 -15.21 -1.22
N LEU A 187 25.25 -15.87 -0.86
CA LEU A 187 25.80 -15.74 0.47
C LEU A 187 26.59 -14.44 0.52
N VAL A 188 26.26 -13.57 1.47
CA VAL A 188 26.86 -12.24 1.62
C VAL A 188 27.53 -12.14 2.97
N ARG A 189 28.77 -11.65 2.97
CA ARG A 189 29.52 -11.32 4.19
C ARG A 189 29.08 -9.95 4.70
N LEU A 190 28.67 -9.87 5.98
CA LEU A 190 28.07 -8.66 6.53
C LEU A 190 29.04 -7.50 6.75
N VAL A 191 30.34 -7.77 6.96
CA VAL A 191 31.30 -6.70 7.31
C VAL A 191 31.58 -5.75 6.14
N ASP A 192 31.54 -6.25 4.91
CA ASP A 192 31.89 -5.52 3.69
C ASP A 192 30.81 -5.67 2.60
N ASN A 193 29.67 -6.26 2.94
CA ASN A 193 28.56 -6.57 2.04
C ASN A 193 28.99 -7.32 0.76
N LYS A 194 30.10 -8.07 0.83
CA LYS A 194 30.66 -8.78 -0.33
C LYS A 194 29.92 -10.09 -0.54
N VAL A 195 29.50 -10.34 -1.78
CA VAL A 195 29.00 -11.65 -2.20
C VAL A 195 30.17 -12.64 -2.19
N VAL A 196 30.05 -13.68 -1.36
CA VAL A 196 31.09 -14.71 -1.19
C VAL A 196 30.78 -15.98 -1.98
N ASN A 197 29.50 -16.24 -2.28
CA ASN A 197 29.09 -17.37 -3.09
C ASN A 197 27.74 -17.05 -3.74
N THR A 198 27.54 -17.50 -4.96
CA THR A 198 26.27 -17.41 -5.67
C THR A 198 25.77 -18.82 -5.96
N ALA A 199 24.66 -19.19 -5.35
CA ALA A 199 23.90 -20.38 -5.71
C ALA A 199 22.72 -19.95 -6.59
N SER A 200 22.82 -20.22 -7.90
CA SER A 200 21.72 -19.98 -8.84
C SER A 200 20.82 -21.21 -8.86
N TRP A 201 19.55 -21.07 -8.42
CA TRP A 201 18.54 -22.11 -8.53
C TRP A 201 17.35 -21.63 -9.35
N ALA A 202 17.43 -21.82 -10.66
CA ALA A 202 16.25 -21.74 -11.51
C ALA A 202 15.39 -22.99 -11.27
N VAL A 203 14.40 -22.89 -10.39
CA VAL A 203 13.40 -23.95 -10.19
C VAL A 203 12.06 -23.43 -10.69
N GLY A 204 11.68 -23.83 -11.89
CA GLY A 204 10.29 -23.70 -12.30
C GLY A 204 9.41 -24.51 -11.35
N ARG A 205 8.32 -23.91 -10.86
CA ARG A 205 7.31 -24.56 -9.99
C ARG A 205 7.85 -25.04 -8.63
N TRP A 206 8.76 -24.31 -7.98
CA TRP A 206 9.06 -24.57 -6.57
C TRP A 206 7.87 -24.18 -5.68
N SER A 207 6.93 -25.11 -5.52
CA SER A 207 5.69 -24.91 -4.75
C SER A 207 5.68 -25.62 -3.41
N THR A 208 6.56 -26.61 -3.21
CA THR A 208 6.63 -27.42 -1.98
C THR A 208 8.06 -27.77 -1.60
N GLY A 209 8.25 -28.13 -0.32
CA GLY A 209 9.51 -28.63 0.21
C GLY A 209 10.50 -27.55 0.66
N THR A 210 11.09 -27.78 1.84
CA THR A 210 12.20 -26.99 2.37
C THR A 210 13.49 -27.38 1.66
N ARG A 211 14.29 -26.40 1.25
CA ARG A 211 15.61 -26.64 0.68
C ARG A 211 16.70 -26.25 1.66
N THR A 212 17.80 -26.99 1.63
CA THR A 212 18.98 -26.74 2.45
C THR A 212 20.18 -26.56 1.54
N GLN A 213 20.98 -25.51 1.78
CA GLN A 213 22.28 -25.33 1.15
C GLN A 213 23.38 -25.26 2.21
N ASN A 214 24.45 -26.01 1.98
CA ASN A 214 25.69 -25.88 2.76
C ASN A 214 26.68 -25.00 2.01
N PHE A 215 27.33 -24.12 2.75
CA PHE A 215 28.44 -23.29 2.27
C PHE A 215 29.69 -23.66 3.06
N PHE A 216 30.78 -23.87 2.33
CA PHE A 216 32.05 -24.37 2.86
C PHE A 216 33.15 -23.32 2.63
N GLY A 217 34.26 -23.44 3.36
CA GLY A 217 35.42 -22.56 3.20
C GLY A 217 35.17 -21.12 3.67
N LEU A 218 34.18 -20.91 4.55
CA LEU A 218 33.86 -19.59 5.08
C LEU A 218 34.88 -19.15 6.13
N GLU A 219 35.17 -17.85 6.19
CA GLU A 219 36.04 -17.28 7.23
C GLU A 219 35.38 -17.39 8.61
N ALA A 220 36.12 -17.94 9.57
CA ALA A 220 35.78 -17.91 10.99
C ALA A 220 35.64 -16.47 11.52
N LYS A 221 34.88 -16.29 12.60
CA LYS A 221 34.57 -14.97 13.23
C LYS A 221 33.86 -13.96 12.32
N ARG A 222 33.40 -14.36 11.13
CA ARG A 222 32.59 -13.50 10.25
C ARG A 222 31.11 -13.84 10.35
N ALA A 223 30.29 -12.83 10.11
CA ALA A 223 28.86 -12.98 10.00
C ALA A 223 28.44 -12.96 8.52
N TYR A 224 27.49 -13.83 8.19
CA TYR A 224 26.96 -14.00 6.85
C TYR A 224 25.44 -13.97 6.87
N VAL A 225 24.86 -13.56 5.76
CA VAL A 225 23.43 -13.61 5.48
C VAL A 225 23.20 -14.19 4.11
N LEU A 226 22.02 -14.77 3.90
CA LEU A 226 21.58 -15.21 2.60
C LEU A 226 20.78 -14.09 1.95
N GLN A 227 21.31 -13.50 0.89
CA GLN A 227 20.56 -12.61 0.02
C GLN A 227 19.79 -13.45 -1.00
N VAL A 228 18.48 -13.47 -0.87
CA VAL A 228 17.59 -14.18 -1.78
C VAL A 228 17.01 -13.18 -2.76
N THR A 229 17.27 -13.39 -4.04
CA THR A 229 16.72 -12.61 -5.15
C THR A 229 15.71 -13.47 -5.88
N ILE A 230 14.47 -13.01 -5.96
CA ILE A 230 13.44 -13.70 -6.73
C ILE A 230 13.02 -12.82 -7.89
N SER A 231 12.90 -13.41 -9.07
CA SER A 231 12.40 -12.73 -10.24
C SER A 231 11.21 -13.43 -10.87
N ASN A 232 10.28 -12.62 -11.37
CA ASN A 232 9.25 -13.02 -12.32
C ASN A 232 9.38 -12.14 -13.58
N GLY A 233 8.43 -12.24 -14.52
CA GLY A 233 8.42 -11.39 -15.70
C GLY A 233 8.47 -9.88 -15.40
N TRP A 234 7.92 -9.43 -14.26
CA TRP A 234 7.88 -8.01 -13.88
C TRP A 234 9.23 -7.48 -13.36
N GLY A 235 10.13 -8.38 -12.97
CA GLY A 235 11.47 -8.06 -12.53
C GLY A 235 11.88 -8.83 -11.28
N SER A 236 12.94 -8.36 -10.64
CA SER A 236 13.57 -9.01 -9.48
C SER A 236 13.42 -8.20 -8.21
N CYS A 237 13.23 -8.90 -7.09
CA CYS A 237 13.28 -8.36 -5.74
C CYS A 237 14.27 -9.16 -4.89
N SER A 238 15.09 -8.46 -4.10
CA SER A 238 16.09 -9.09 -3.24
C SER A 238 15.81 -8.77 -1.77
N ARG A 239 16.02 -9.75 -0.88
CA ARG A 239 16.01 -9.56 0.57
C ARG A 239 17.09 -10.40 1.24
N GLN A 240 17.70 -9.85 2.29
CA GLN A 240 18.65 -10.59 3.14
C GLN A 240 17.90 -11.30 4.27
N VAL A 241 18.19 -12.59 4.47
CA VAL A 241 17.54 -13.47 5.46
C VAL A 241 18.54 -14.44 6.09
N GLY A 242 18.20 -15.01 7.25
CA GLY A 242 18.94 -16.11 7.88
C GLY A 242 20.36 -15.75 8.30
N LYS A 243 20.56 -14.85 9.26
CA LYS A 243 21.89 -14.47 9.72
C LYS A 243 22.61 -15.60 10.48
N ILE A 244 23.90 -15.80 10.19
CA ILE A 244 24.79 -16.68 10.97
C ILE A 244 26.10 -15.98 11.32
N LEU A 245 26.58 -16.19 12.55
CA LEU A 245 27.93 -15.83 12.97
C LEU A 245 28.73 -17.11 13.19
N LEU A 246 29.89 -17.23 12.53
CA LEU A 246 30.77 -18.40 12.69
C LEU A 246 31.72 -18.25 13.89
N PRO A 247 31.99 -19.34 14.64
CA PRO A 247 32.86 -19.32 15.81
C PRO A 247 34.34 -19.14 15.43
N ARG A 248 35.20 -18.96 16.44
CA ARG A 248 36.67 -18.90 16.29
C ARG A 248 37.22 -20.31 15.99
N LEU A 249 38.24 -20.40 15.13
CA LEU A 249 39.06 -21.62 14.96
C LEU A 249 39.79 -21.92 16.27
N PRO A 250 39.87 -23.19 16.72
CA PRO A 250 40.68 -23.59 17.88
C PRO A 250 42.10 -23.04 17.80
#